data_AF-A0A4R6BMG7-F1
#
_entry.id   AF-A0A4R6BMG7-F1
#
_cell.length_a   1.000
_cell.length_b   1.000
_cell.length_c   1.000
_cell.angle_alpha   90.00
_cell.angle_beta   90.00
_cell.angle_gamma   90.00
#
_symmetry.space_group_name_H-M   'P 1'
#
loop_
_entity.id
_entity.type
_entity.pdbx_description
1 polymer ?
#
loop_
_entity_poly.entity_id
_entity_poly.type
_entity_poly.pdbx_seq_one_letter_code
_entity_poly.pdbx_strand_id
1 'polypeptide(L)' 'MKANKGFLLVDSMLAMSIVVLICMVILPMLQTMQHHYEQAYQEVQHYREFYVEIKGGAQVHEVQRQLCTQQRCIPE' A
#
# COMPACT_ATOMS: atom_id res chain seq x y z
N MET A 1 -18.05 37.70 34.22
CA MET A 1 -17.30 36.58 33.61
C MET A 1 -16.74 37.04 32.25
N LYS A 2 -15.66 37.83 32.24
CA LYS A 2 -14.99 38.24 30.99
C LYS A 2 -14.02 37.12 30.62
N ALA A 3 -14.53 36.14 29.88
CA ALA A 3 -13.73 35.00 29.44
C ALA A 3 -12.57 35.50 28.58
N ASN A 4 -11.37 35.08 28.98
CA ASN A 4 -10.09 35.32 28.33
C ASN A 4 -10.12 34.83 26.88
N LYS A 5 -10.45 35.70 25.93
CA LYS A 5 -10.38 35.40 24.48
C LYS A 5 -8.98 34.92 24.07
N GLY A 6 -7.93 35.41 24.74
CA GLY A 6 -6.56 34.96 24.51
C GLY A 6 -6.28 33.54 24.99
N PHE A 7 -6.92 33.08 26.07
CA PHE A 7 -6.75 31.71 26.57
C PHE A 7 -7.37 30.70 25.60
N LEU A 8 -8.56 31.01 25.08
CA LEU A 8 -9.24 30.18 24.08
C LEU A 8 -8.44 30.10 22.76
N LEU A 9 -7.81 31.20 22.36
CA LEU A 9 -6.99 31.24 21.15
C LEU A 9 -5.71 30.40 21.30
N VAL A 10 -5.03 30.50 22.43
CA VAL A 10 -3.84 29.67 22.72
C VAL A 10 -4.19 28.18 22.75
N ASP A 11 -5.30 27.82 23.40
CA ASP A 11 -5.78 26.43 23.45
C ASP A 11 -6.10 25.90 22.05
N SER A 12 -6.77 26.69 21.22
CA SER A 12 -7.05 26.31 19.82
C SER A 12 -5.78 26.16 18.97
N MET A 13 -4.75 26.98 19.20
CA MET A 13 -3.46 26.88 18.49
C MET A 13 -2.68 25.64 18.92
N LEU A 14 -2.72 25.29 20.22
CA LEU A 14 -2.10 24.07 20.72
C LEU A 14 -2.82 22.82 20.21
N ALA A 15 -4.15 22.82 20.16
CA ALA A 15 -4.91 21.73 19.56
C ALA A 15 -4.58 21.57 18.07
N MET A 16 -4.47 22.68 17.33
CA MET A 16 -4.12 22.66 15.91
C MET A 16 -2.69 22.15 15.68
N SER A 17 -1.71 22.54 16.50
CA SER A 17 -0.33 22.08 16.35
C SER A 17 -0.19 20.57 16.57
N ILE A 18 -0.92 20.03 17.55
CA ILE A 18 -0.96 18.58 17.80
C ILE A 18 -1.57 17.84 16.59
N VAL A 19 -2.67 18.35 16.02
CA VAL A 19 -3.29 17.75 14.83
C VAL A 19 -2.33 17.78 13.64
N VAL A 20 -1.64 18.89 13.41
CA VAL A 20 -0.65 19.02 12.32
C VAL A 20 0.49 18.02 12.49
N LEU A 21 1.00 17.85 13.71
CA LEU A 21 2.05 16.85 13.99
C LEU A 21 1.57 15.42 13.70
N ILE A 22 0.34 15.09 14.11
CA ILE A 22 -0.26 13.79 13.80
C ILE A 22 -0.37 13.60 12.29
N CYS A 23 -0.86 14.61 11.55
CA CYS A 23 -0.96 14.55 10.10
C CYS A 23 0.40 14.39 9.41
N MET A 24 1.45 15.06 9.91
CA MET A 24 2.81 14.90 9.37
C MET A 24 3.36 13.49 9.50
N VAL A 25 2.93 12.73 10.53
CA VAL A 25 3.33 11.32 10.71
C VAL A 25 2.47 10.39 9.86
N ILE A 26 1.16 10.63 9.78
CA ILE A 26 0.22 9.75 9.07
C ILE A 26 0.39 9.85 7.55
N LEU A 27 0.64 11.04 7.00
CA LEU A 27 0.79 11.25 5.55
C LEU A 27 1.85 10.37 4.89
N PRO A 28 3.12 10.33 5.36
CA PRO A 28 4.12 9.46 4.75
C PRO A 28 3.78 7.98 4.94
N MET A 29 3.14 7.60 6.06
CA MET A 29 2.70 6.22 6.29
C MET A 29 1.60 5.79 5.30
N LEU A 30 0.68 6.69 4.95
CA LEU A 30 -0.34 6.42 3.93
C LEU A 30 0.31 6.25 2.54
N GLN A 31 1.31 7.07 2.21
CA GLN A 31 2.02 6.96 0.94
C GLN A 31 2.79 5.65 0.82
N THR A 32 3.49 5.22 1.88
CA THR A 32 4.21 3.94 1.87
C THR A 32 3.24 2.76 1.80
N MET A 33 2.14 2.81 2.55
CA MET A 33 1.06 1.80 2.48
C MET A 33 0.49 1.68 1.07
N GLN A 34 0.18 2.81 0.43
CA GLN A 34 -0.32 2.79 -0.95
C GLN A 34 0.69 2.16 -1.91
N HIS A 35 1.97 2.51 -1.79
CA HIS A 35 3.01 1.96 -2.65
C HIS A 35 3.15 0.43 -2.48
N HIS A 36 3.19 -0.05 -1.23
CA HIS A 36 3.23 -1.48 -0.96
C HIS A 36 1.96 -2.21 -1.41
N TYR A 37 0.81 -1.56 -1.28
CA TYR A 37 -0.45 -2.12 -1.77
C TYR A 37 -0.45 -2.29 -3.29
N GLU A 38 0.02 -1.29 -4.04
CA GLU A 38 0.12 -1.39 -5.50
C GLU A 38 1.07 -2.51 -5.93
N GLN A 39 2.21 -2.66 -5.26
CA GLN A 39 3.16 -3.75 -5.51
C GLN A 39 2.54 -5.12 -5.22
N ALA A 40 1.95 -5.30 -4.04
CA ALA A 40 1.30 -6.55 -3.67
C ALA A 40 0.12 -6.89 -4.59
N TYR A 41 -0.64 -5.87 -5.03
CA TYR A 41 -1.73 -6.06 -5.97
C TYR A 41 -1.23 -6.56 -7.33
N GLN A 42 -0.15 -5.96 -7.86
CA GLN A 42 0.46 -6.41 -9.12
C GLN A 42 0.95 -7.86 -9.01
N GLU A 43 1.62 -8.20 -7.91
CA GLU A 43 2.10 -9.56 -7.65
C GLU A 43 0.93 -10.57 -7.62
N VAL A 44 -0.15 -10.26 -6.92
CA VAL A 44 -1.36 -11.11 -6.88
C VAL A 44 -2.00 -11.25 -8.26
N GLN A 45 -2.04 -10.20 -9.08
CA GLN A 45 -2.54 -10.31 -10.46
C GLN A 45 -1.64 -11.21 -11.31
N HIS A 46 -0.32 -11.13 -11.16
CA HIS A 46 0.62 -12.01 -11.87
C HIS A 46 0.37 -13.48 -11.54
N TYR A 47 0.23 -13.82 -10.25
CA TYR A 47 -0.11 -15.19 -9.85
C TYR A 47 -1.48 -15.61 -10.37
N ARG A 48 -2.47 -14.72 -10.33
CA ARG A 48 -3.82 -15.02 -10.82
C ARG A 48 -3.82 -15.38 -12.30
N GLU A 49 -3.15 -14.59 -13.13
CA GLU A 49 -3.06 -14.83 -14.57
C GLU A 49 -2.37 -16.16 -14.88
N PHE A 50 -1.27 -16.45 -14.18
CA PHE A 50 -0.58 -17.74 -14.29
C PHE A 50 -1.49 -18.93 -13.92
N TYR A 51 -2.22 -18.84 -12.80
CA TYR A 51 -3.15 -19.90 -12.40
C TYR A 51 -4.34 -20.08 -13.36
N VAL A 52 -4.81 -18.99 -13.97
CA VAL A 52 -5.87 -19.06 -15.00
C VAL A 52 -5.37 -19.80 -16.23
N GLU A 53 -4.15 -19.54 -16.69
CA GLU A 53 -3.54 -20.27 -17.82
C GLU A 53 -3.42 -21.78 -17.50
N ILE A 54 -2.94 -22.13 -16.31
CA ILE A 54 -2.82 -23.54 -15.89
C ILE A 54 -4.19 -24.23 -15.86
N LYS A 55 -5.20 -23.60 -15.26
CA LYS A 55 -6.57 -24.15 -15.24
C LYS A 55 -7.18 -24.28 -16.63
N GLY A 56 -6.76 -23.43 -17.58
CA GLY A 56 -7.11 -23.51 -18.99
C GLY A 56 -6.43 -24.65 -19.76
N GLY A 57 -5.53 -25.41 -19.12
CA GLY A 57 -4.82 -26.52 -19.73
C GLY A 57 -3.44 -26.16 -20.28
N ALA A 58 -2.90 -24.98 -19.97
CA ALA A 58 -1.53 -24.64 -20.32
C ALA A 58 -0.54 -25.59 -19.62
N GLN A 59 0.47 -26.04 -20.36
CA GLN A 59 1.55 -26.83 -19.78
C GLN A 59 2.48 -25.92 -19.00
N VAL A 60 2.89 -26.40 -17.82
CA VAL A 60 3.89 -25.74 -16.97
C VAL A 60 5.20 -26.49 -17.14
N HIS A 61 6.27 -25.73 -17.31
CA HIS A 61 7.63 -26.24 -17.47
C HIS A 61 8.52 -25.56 -16.44
N GLU A 62 9.44 -26.31 -15.84
CA GLU A 62 10.44 -25.75 -14.94
C GLU A 62 11.68 -25.35 -15.74
N VAL A 63 12.07 -24.08 -15.64
CA VAL A 63 13.29 -23.56 -16.26
C VAL A 63 14.10 -22.84 -15.19
N GLN A 64 15.32 -23.32 -14.90
CA GLN A 64 16.22 -22.67 -13.94
C GLN A 64 15.59 -22.42 -12.55
N ARG A 65 14.81 -23.39 -12.03
CA ARG A 65 14.02 -23.30 -10.77
C ARG A 65 12.83 -22.35 -10.79
N GLN A 66 12.45 -21.80 -11.94
CA GLN A 66 11.25 -20.99 -12.10
C GLN A 66 10.16 -21.80 -12.82
N LEU A 67 8.90 -21.60 -12.39
CA LEU A 67 7.74 -22.21 -13.04
C LEU A 67 7.27 -21.31 -14.18
N CYS A 68 7.25 -21.86 -15.40
CA CYS A 68 6.90 -21.13 -16.61
C CYS A 68 5.74 -21.78 -17.35
N THR A 69 4.81 -20.97 -17.86
CA THR A 69 3.88 -21.33 -18.94
C THR A 69 4.49 -20.95 -20.28
N GLN A 70 3.79 -21.23 -21.39
CA GLN A 70 4.25 -20.83 -22.73
C GLN A 70 4.40 -19.32 -22.92
N GLN A 71 3.76 -18.51 -22.08
CA GLN A 71 3.76 -17.05 -22.22
C GLN A 71 4.59 -16.36 -21.13
N ARG A 72 4.69 -16.92 -19.92
CA ARG A 72 5.28 -16.22 -18.76
C ARG A 72 5.90 -17.15 -17.72
N CYS A 73 6.86 -16.62 -16.96
CA CYS A 73 7.52 -17.29 -15.84
C CYS A 73 7.23 -16.57 -14.52
N ILE A 74 7.06 -17.32 -13.44
CA ILE A 74 7.02 -16.79 -12.08
C ILE A 74 8.46 -16.78 -11.55
N PRO A 75 9.05 -15.60 -11.25
CA PRO A 75 10.31 -15.54 -10.53
C PRO A 75 10.12 -16.05 -9.08
N GLU A 76 11.06 -16.86 -8.60
CA GLU A 76 11.19 -17.19 -7.16
C GLU A 76 11.55 -15.95 -6.34
#